data_AF-A0AAE1UFB5-F1
#
_entry.id   AF-A0AAE1UFB5-F1
#
_cell.length_a   1.000
_cell.length_b   1.000
_cell.length_c   1.000
_cell.angle_alpha   90.00
_cell.angle_beta   90.00
_cell.angle_gamma   90.00
#
_symmetry.space_group_name_H-M   'P 1'
#
loop_
_entity.id
_entity.type
_entity.pdbx_description
1 polymer ?
#
loop_
_entity_poly.entity_id
_entity_poly.type
_entity_poly.pdbx_seq_one_letter_code
_entity_poly.pdbx_strand_id
1 'polypeptide(L)'
;MINSVTWYDVHLTTSSDPSMIQLLHFITDGFPDCHLDLLPDLRPYHPFHDSLTSVDGIVLYNDRVIIPQSLHHRVLQTLHSAHQGVSQMCSHVESSFFWPDMTPAIIEKWEHCSSCNRMTPSQPSVPPTPPVQPAYSFQSLVSHYFHHCSRNYLVAVDRYSNHCTSSVAFTHSNCGAEVGVKIVKLLITDNTDTDTEDRLDNNKFQRAMFQYCNTPDPDTHLSPAMCN
;
A
#
# COMPACT_ATOMS: atom_id res chain seq x y z
N MET A 1 -13.14 -0.13 25.62
CA MET A 1 -14.44 0.56 25.49
C MET A 1 -14.15 1.95 24.95
N ILE A 2 -14.79 2.35 23.86
CA ILE A 2 -14.66 3.70 23.31
C ILE A 2 -15.62 4.57 24.12
N ASN A 3 -15.09 5.51 24.91
CA ASN A 3 -15.92 6.44 25.68
C ASN A 3 -16.31 7.61 24.78
N SER A 4 -17.57 7.61 24.34
CA SER A 4 -18.15 8.72 23.57
C SER A 4 -18.13 10.02 24.38
N VAL A 5 -17.80 11.13 23.73
CA VAL A 5 -17.86 12.46 24.37
C VAL A 5 -19.33 12.84 24.55
N THR A 6 -19.72 13.12 25.79
CA THR A 6 -21.08 13.54 26.13
C THR A 6 -21.17 15.06 26.30
N TRP A 7 -22.39 15.60 26.20
CA TRP A 7 -22.66 17.01 26.48
C TRP A 7 -22.16 17.44 27.88
N TYR A 8 -22.33 16.56 28.87
CA TYR A 8 -21.84 16.79 30.24
C TYR A 8 -20.33 16.95 30.30
N ASP A 9 -19.57 16.13 29.57
CA ASP A 9 -18.11 16.24 29.54
C ASP A 9 -17.68 17.58 28.96
N VAL A 10 -18.32 18.00 27.86
CA VAL A 10 -18.02 19.30 27.23
C VAL A 10 -18.30 20.41 28.22
N HIS A 11 -19.50 20.46 28.80
CA HIS A 11 -19.88 21.45 29.81
C HIS A 11 -18.89 21.50 30.99
N LEU A 12 -18.51 20.35 31.54
CA LEU A 12 -17.58 20.24 32.66
C LEU A 12 -16.19 20.77 32.30
N THR A 13 -15.68 20.39 31.13
CA THR A 13 -14.37 20.86 30.65
C THR A 13 -14.38 22.35 30.31
N THR A 14 -15.44 22.85 29.66
CA THR A 14 -15.64 24.27 29.39
C THR A 14 -15.71 25.09 30.68
N SER A 15 -16.40 24.60 31.72
CA SER A 15 -16.50 25.27 33.02
C SER A 15 -15.19 25.29 33.82
N SER A 16 -14.23 24.44 33.45
CA SER A 16 -12.94 24.32 34.13
C SER A 16 -11.80 24.97 33.36
N ASP A 17 -11.97 25.18 32.05
CA ASP A 17 -10.95 25.72 31.15
C ASP A 17 -11.00 27.26 31.13
N PRO A 18 -9.96 27.96 31.62
CA PRO A 18 -9.92 29.42 31.65
C PRO A 18 -10.09 30.06 30.27
N SER A 19 -9.58 29.42 29.22
CA SER A 19 -9.68 29.95 27.85
C SER A 19 -11.14 29.95 27.38
N MET A 20 -11.86 28.85 27.60
CA MET A 20 -13.26 28.71 27.20
C MET A 20 -14.20 29.60 28.02
N ILE A 21 -13.92 29.78 29.32
CA ILE A 21 -14.66 30.73 30.17
C ILE A 21 -14.48 32.15 29.64
N GLN A 22 -13.25 32.54 29.27
CA GLN A 22 -12.98 33.86 28.72
C GLN A 22 -13.64 34.04 27.34
N LEU A 23 -13.68 32.98 26.53
CA LEU A 23 -14.40 32.98 25.24
C LEU A 23 -15.90 33.21 25.43
N LEU A 24 -16.52 32.58 26.43
CA LEU A 24 -17.93 32.83 26.78
C LEU A 24 -18.19 34.28 27.15
N HIS A 25 -17.28 34.91 27.90
CA HIS A 25 -17.37 36.32 28.26
C HIS A 25 -17.25 37.24 27.03
N PHE A 26 -16.38 36.93 26.07
CA PHE A 26 -16.29 37.71 24.83
C PHE A 26 -17.52 37.57 23.94
N ILE A 27 -18.22 36.43 23.99
CA ILE A 27 -19.47 36.23 23.27
C ILE A 27 -20.59 37.09 23.86
N THR A 28 -20.62 37.31 25.18
CA THR A 28 -21.64 38.15 25.84
C THR A 28 -21.32 39.64 25.78
N ASP A 29 -20.06 39.99 25.97
CA ASP A 29 -19.64 41.38 26.20
C ASP A 29 -19.07 42.04 24.93
N GLY A 30 -18.82 41.25 23.89
CA GLY A 30 -18.21 41.66 22.63
C GLY A 30 -16.75 41.25 22.51
N PHE A 31 -16.34 40.96 21.28
CA PHE A 31 -14.93 40.68 20.96
C PHE A 31 -14.15 41.99 20.82
N PRO A 32 -12.85 42.00 21.18
CA PRO A 32 -11.96 43.11 20.85
C PRO A 32 -11.79 43.28 19.34
N ASP A 33 -11.71 44.54 18.87
CA ASP A 33 -11.43 44.85 17.46
C ASP A 33 -10.07 44.29 17.02
N CYS A 34 -9.08 44.40 17.91
CA CYS A 34 -7.73 43.92 17.69
C CYS A 34 -7.55 42.51 18.25
N HIS A 35 -7.37 41.54 17.36
CA HIS A 35 -7.09 40.15 17.69
C HIS A 35 -5.89 39.92 18.62
N LEU A 36 -4.88 40.79 18.56
CA LEU A 36 -3.68 40.70 19.40
C LEU A 36 -3.98 40.89 20.89
N ASP A 37 -5.11 41.53 21.22
CA ASP A 37 -5.58 41.74 22.60
C ASP A 37 -6.20 40.47 23.20
N LEU A 38 -6.44 39.43 22.38
CA LEU A 38 -6.85 38.12 22.83
C LEU A 38 -5.65 37.29 23.31
N LEU A 39 -5.93 36.40 24.27
CA LEU A 39 -5.02 35.34 24.67
C LEU A 39 -4.59 34.51 23.43
N PRO A 40 -3.33 34.05 23.36
CA PRO A 40 -2.82 33.29 22.22
C PRO A 40 -3.69 32.09 21.81
N ASP A 41 -4.35 31.44 22.77
CA ASP A 41 -5.21 30.27 22.53
C ASP A 41 -6.60 30.64 21.97
N LEU A 42 -7.04 31.89 22.18
CA LEU A 42 -8.34 32.39 21.73
C LEU A 42 -8.29 33.12 20.39
N ARG A 43 -7.10 33.58 20.03
CA ARG A 43 -6.78 34.17 18.73
C ARG A 43 -7.41 33.38 17.56
N PRO A 44 -7.22 32.06 17.40
CA PRO A 44 -7.78 31.37 16.25
C PRO A 44 -9.31 31.42 16.13
N TYR A 45 -10.04 31.77 17.19
CA TYR A 45 -11.51 31.88 17.18
C TYR A 45 -12.03 33.26 16.73
N HIS A 46 -11.21 34.31 16.79
CA HIS A 46 -11.63 35.68 16.44
C HIS A 46 -12.14 35.83 15.00
N PRO A 47 -11.59 35.18 13.96
CA PRO A 47 -12.18 35.25 12.62
C PRO A 47 -13.63 34.73 12.53
N PHE A 48 -14.07 33.95 13.52
CA PHE A 48 -15.39 33.33 13.57
C PHE A 48 -16.34 34.02 14.56
N HIS A 49 -15.91 35.10 15.21
CA HIS A 49 -16.62 35.74 16.33
C HIS A 49 -18.10 36.07 16.05
N ASP A 50 -18.42 36.55 14.85
CA ASP A 50 -19.80 36.89 14.44
C ASP A 50 -20.76 35.70 14.46
N SER A 51 -20.22 34.47 14.33
CA SER A 51 -20.98 33.23 14.25
C SER A 51 -20.85 32.37 15.51
N LEU A 52 -20.20 32.90 16.55
CA LEU A 52 -20.08 32.23 17.85
C LEU A 52 -21.31 32.54 18.71
N THR A 53 -21.89 31.49 19.26
CA THR A 53 -23.01 31.59 20.19
C THR A 53 -22.74 30.74 21.42
N SER A 54 -23.49 30.97 22.49
CA SER A 54 -23.42 30.16 23.70
C SER A 54 -24.78 29.60 24.08
N VAL A 55 -24.81 28.33 24.46
CA VAL A 55 -26.01 27.63 24.94
C VAL A 55 -25.63 26.81 26.17
N ASP A 56 -26.33 27.03 27.29
CA ASP A 56 -26.11 26.35 28.56
C ASP A 56 -24.63 26.32 29.01
N GLY A 57 -23.89 27.41 28.79
CA GLY A 57 -22.47 27.49 29.16
C GLY A 57 -21.51 26.72 28.23
N ILE A 58 -21.97 26.27 27.06
CA ILE A 58 -21.14 25.69 26.00
C ILE A 58 -21.07 26.67 24.82
N VAL A 59 -19.91 26.74 24.18
CA VAL A 59 -19.69 27.57 22.99
C VAL A 59 -20.01 26.76 21.73
N LEU A 60 -20.75 27.38 20.81
CA LEU A 60 -21.09 26.83 19.51
C LEU A 60 -20.60 27.76 18.39
N TYR A 61 -20.22 27.16 17.27
CA TYR A 61 -19.96 27.86 16.01
C TYR A 61 -21.02 27.43 14.99
N ASN A 62 -21.93 28.35 14.66
CA ASN A 62 -23.21 28.01 14.03
C ASN A 62 -23.90 26.90 14.85
N ASP A 63 -24.17 25.74 14.25
CA ASP A 63 -24.78 24.58 14.92
C ASP A 63 -23.78 23.55 15.47
N ARG A 64 -22.48 23.89 15.52
CA ARG A 64 -21.40 22.94 15.85
C ARG A 64 -20.81 23.23 17.22
N VAL A 65 -20.62 22.18 18.00
CA VAL A 65 -20.09 22.31 19.37
C VAL A 65 -18.59 22.55 19.33
N ILE A 66 -18.12 23.60 20.02
CA ILE A 66 -16.68 23.82 20.18
C ILE A 66 -16.13 22.85 21.22
N ILE A 67 -15.13 22.07 20.82
CA ILE A 67 -14.51 21.07 21.70
C ILE A 67 -13.29 21.67 22.40
N PRO A 68 -13.24 21.69 23.74
CA PRO A 68 -12.07 22.12 24.49
C PRO A 68 -10.84 21.23 24.22
N GLN A 69 -9.65 21.80 24.34
CA GLN A 69 -8.39 21.13 23.97
C GLN A 69 -8.18 19.80 24.70
N SER A 70 -8.62 19.71 25.96
CA SER A 70 -8.55 18.49 26.78
C SER A 70 -9.32 17.31 26.19
N LEU A 71 -10.35 17.56 25.37
CA LEU A 71 -11.18 16.53 24.75
C LEU A 71 -10.78 16.18 23.31
N HIS A 72 -9.90 16.96 22.67
CA HIS A 72 -9.47 16.74 21.28
C HIS A 72 -8.99 15.31 21.05
N HIS A 73 -8.10 14.81 21.91
CA HIS A 73 -7.56 13.46 21.77
C HIS A 73 -8.65 12.37 21.84
N ARG A 74 -9.64 12.53 22.72
CA ARG A 74 -10.74 11.57 22.90
C ARG A 74 -11.68 11.58 21.68
N VAL A 75 -11.97 12.76 21.13
CA VAL A 75 -12.71 12.91 19.87
C VAL A 75 -11.96 12.24 18.72
N LEU A 76 -10.66 12.54 18.56
CA LEU A 76 -9.82 11.95 17.51
C LEU A 76 -9.74 10.42 17.60
N GLN A 77 -9.62 9.86 18.81
CA GLN A 77 -9.67 8.41 19.02
C GLN A 77 -11.02 7.80 18.61
N THR A 78 -12.12 8.50 18.91
CA THR A 78 -13.47 8.04 18.57
C THR A 78 -13.69 8.04 17.06
N LEU A 79 -13.30 9.12 16.36
CA LEU A 79 -13.36 9.22 14.90
C LEU A 79 -12.51 8.16 14.22
N HIS A 80 -11.31 7.91 14.75
CA HIS A 80 -10.38 6.96 14.17
C HIS A 80 -10.73 5.49 14.47
N SER A 81 -11.67 5.22 15.39
CA SER A 81 -11.97 3.86 15.87
C SER A 81 -12.37 2.87 14.75
N ALA A 82 -13.00 3.36 13.70
CA ALA A 82 -13.40 2.57 12.53
C ALA A 82 -12.37 2.59 11.38
N HIS A 83 -11.15 3.12 11.63
CA HIS A 83 -10.10 3.28 10.62
C HIS A 83 -10.57 3.98 9.34
N GLN A 84 -11.48 4.94 9.48
CA GLN A 84 -12.02 5.72 8.38
C GLN A 84 -10.92 6.54 7.71
N GLY A 85 -11.07 6.77 6.41
CA GLY A 85 -10.19 7.66 5.67
C GLY A 85 -10.33 9.11 6.16
N VAL A 86 -9.29 9.92 5.95
CA VAL A 86 -9.22 11.32 6.37
C VAL A 86 -10.45 12.11 5.94
N SER A 87 -10.91 11.99 4.69
CA SER A 87 -12.08 12.72 4.21
C SER A 87 -13.38 12.40 4.96
N GLN A 88 -13.57 11.14 5.38
CA GLN A 88 -14.75 10.76 6.17
C GLN A 88 -14.65 11.31 7.60
N MET A 89 -13.46 11.21 8.21
CA MET A 89 -13.22 11.78 9.54
C MET A 89 -13.46 13.29 9.54
N CYS A 90 -12.95 14.02 8.54
CA CYS A 90 -13.18 15.46 8.40
C CYS A 90 -14.66 15.78 8.23
N SER A 91 -15.36 15.09 7.31
CA SER A 91 -16.79 15.32 7.09
C SER A 91 -17.62 15.08 8.36
N HIS A 92 -17.28 14.06 9.15
CA HIS A 92 -17.99 13.77 10.40
C HIS A 92 -17.77 14.88 11.43
N VAL A 93 -16.52 15.34 11.61
CA VAL A 93 -16.22 16.46 12.51
C VAL A 93 -16.89 17.73 12.06
N GLU A 94 -16.75 18.10 10.79
CA GLU A 94 -17.31 19.32 10.22
C GLU A 94 -18.84 19.43 10.35
N SER A 95 -19.54 18.31 10.54
CA SER A 95 -21.00 18.28 10.75
C SER A 95 -21.44 18.59 12.19
N SER A 96 -20.61 18.26 13.19
CA SER A 96 -21.04 18.20 14.59
C SER A 96 -20.17 19.00 15.55
N PHE A 97 -18.88 19.15 15.22
CA PHE A 97 -17.86 19.70 16.10
C PHE A 97 -17.02 20.75 15.38
N PHE A 98 -16.37 21.60 16.17
CA PHE A 98 -15.43 22.56 15.63
C PHE A 98 -14.31 22.85 16.64
N TRP A 99 -13.08 22.94 16.14
CA TRP A 99 -11.99 23.65 16.81
C TRP A 99 -10.95 24.06 15.75
N PRO A 100 -10.12 25.08 16.04
CA PRO A 100 -9.03 25.49 15.16
C PRO A 100 -8.07 24.34 14.91
N ASP A 101 -7.57 24.22 13.67
CA ASP A 101 -6.58 23.21 13.27
C ASP A 101 -7.01 21.74 13.48
N MET A 102 -8.32 21.46 13.45
CA MET A 102 -8.83 20.09 13.54
C MET A 102 -8.39 19.19 12.37
N THR A 103 -8.28 19.74 11.16
CA THR A 103 -7.90 18.98 9.96
C THR A 103 -6.46 18.45 10.02
N PRO A 104 -5.44 19.29 10.34
CA PRO A 104 -4.09 18.78 10.63
C PRO A 104 -4.06 17.69 11.71
N ALA A 105 -4.79 17.85 12.81
CA ALA A 105 -4.82 16.87 13.89
C ALA A 105 -5.43 15.51 13.46
N ILE A 106 -6.44 15.54 12.58
CA ILE A 106 -7.03 14.33 11.98
C ILE A 106 -6.02 13.63 11.06
N ILE A 107 -5.33 14.38 10.21
CA ILE A 107 -4.30 13.85 9.31
C ILE A 107 -3.19 13.20 10.11
N GLU A 108 -2.64 13.90 11.10
CA GLU A 108 -1.59 13.38 11.98
C GLU A 108 -2.03 12.08 12.67
N LYS A 109 -3.27 12.03 13.18
CA LYS A 109 -3.81 10.82 13.81
C LYS A 109 -3.88 9.64 12.84
N TRP A 110 -4.28 9.90 11.59
CA TRP A 110 -4.37 8.89 10.54
C TRP A 110 -2.98 8.39 10.12
N GLU A 111 -2.01 9.30 9.92
CA GLU A 111 -0.63 9.00 9.53
C GLU A 111 0.12 8.16 10.58
N HIS A 112 -0.17 8.37 11.87
CA HIS A 112 0.44 7.60 12.95
C HIS A 112 -0.21 6.22 13.17
N CYS A 113 -1.26 5.87 12.42
CA CYS A 113 -1.90 4.57 12.52
C CYS A 113 -1.27 3.54 11.59
N SER A 114 -0.60 2.54 12.19
CA SER A 114 0.01 1.43 11.45
C SER A 114 -1.00 0.62 10.64
N SER A 115 -2.22 0.44 11.14
CA SER A 115 -3.27 -0.31 10.45
C SER A 115 -3.79 0.44 9.21
N CYS A 116 -4.04 1.75 9.33
CA CYS A 116 -4.43 2.59 8.21
C CYS A 116 -3.32 2.62 7.15
N ASN A 117 -2.07 2.90 7.53
CA ASN A 117 -0.94 2.96 6.61
C ASN A 117 -0.72 1.64 5.85
N ARG A 118 -0.91 0.50 6.51
CA ARG A 118 -0.78 -0.82 5.86
C ARG A 118 -1.86 -1.08 4.81
N MET A 119 -3.06 -0.52 5.00
CA MET A 119 -4.21 -0.70 4.10
C MET A 119 -4.34 0.40 3.06
N THR A 120 -3.46 1.40 3.07
CA THR A 120 -3.44 2.47 2.08
C THR A 120 -3.17 1.89 0.69
N PRO A 121 -3.93 2.30 -0.35
CA PRO A 121 -3.68 1.87 -1.72
C PRO A 121 -2.23 2.16 -2.12
N SER A 122 -1.57 1.21 -2.76
CA SER A 122 -0.25 1.44 -3.34
C SER A 122 -0.34 2.50 -4.44
N GLN A 123 0.74 3.25 -4.63
CA GLN A 123 0.87 4.14 -5.78
C GLN A 123 0.63 3.36 -7.09
N PRO A 124 0.02 4.00 -8.10
CA PRO A 124 -0.14 3.37 -9.40
C PRO A 124 1.23 2.95 -9.95
N SER A 125 1.29 1.77 -10.57
CA SER A 125 2.52 1.30 -11.20
C SER A 125 3.00 2.32 -12.23
N VAL A 126 4.32 2.56 -12.24
CA VAL A 126 4.97 3.38 -13.26
C VAL A 126 4.61 2.84 -14.65
N PRO A 127 4.41 3.70 -15.67
CA PRO A 127 4.16 3.25 -17.03
C PRO A 127 5.22 2.23 -17.48
N PRO A 128 4.82 1.15 -18.19
CA PRO A 128 5.75 0.11 -18.59
C PRO A 128 6.82 0.67 -19.53
N THR A 129 8.09 0.35 -19.27
CA THR A 129 9.21 0.71 -20.14
C THR A 129 9.05 0.00 -21.48
N PRO A 130 9.15 0.71 -22.63
CA PRO A 130 9.06 0.08 -23.93
C PRO A 130 10.22 -0.93 -24.10
N PRO A 131 9.95 -2.17 -24.55
CA PRO A 131 10.98 -3.16 -24.74
C PRO A 131 11.90 -2.79 -25.92
N VAL A 132 13.19 -3.11 -25.80
CA VAL A 132 14.16 -2.96 -26.90
C VAL A 132 13.78 -3.88 -28.05
N GLN A 133 13.65 -3.33 -29.26
CA GLN A 133 13.40 -4.11 -30.47
C GLN A 133 14.67 -4.84 -30.92
N PRO A 134 14.57 -6.13 -31.28
CA PRO A 134 15.69 -6.83 -31.90
C PRO A 134 16.03 -6.22 -33.28
N ALA A 135 17.29 -6.29 -33.67
CA ALA A 135 17.82 -5.84 -34.95
C ALA A 135 17.81 -6.94 -36.03
N TYR A 136 17.79 -8.22 -35.65
CA TYR A 136 17.77 -9.35 -36.59
C TYR A 136 17.02 -10.57 -36.01
N SER A 137 16.60 -11.48 -36.90
CA SER A 137 15.85 -12.70 -36.55
C SER A 137 16.60 -13.54 -35.51
N PHE A 138 15.84 -14.09 -34.56
CA PHE A 138 16.31 -14.94 -33.46
C PHE A 138 17.21 -14.25 -32.42
N GLN A 139 17.38 -12.93 -32.50
CA GLN A 139 18.10 -12.17 -31.46
C GLN A 139 17.34 -12.12 -30.13
N SER A 140 16.00 -12.15 -30.16
CA SER A 140 15.15 -12.09 -28.98
C SER A 140 13.97 -13.04 -29.13
N LEU A 141 13.96 -14.09 -28.31
CA LEU A 141 12.88 -15.07 -28.25
C LEU A 141 12.04 -14.84 -27.01
N VAL A 142 10.72 -14.96 -27.16
CA VAL A 142 9.78 -15.04 -26.03
C VAL A 142 9.18 -16.43 -26.05
N SER A 143 9.14 -17.08 -24.89
CA SER A 143 8.43 -18.34 -24.74
C SER A 143 7.35 -18.22 -23.67
N HIS A 144 6.23 -18.89 -23.90
CA HIS A 144 5.13 -18.97 -22.96
C HIS A 144 4.61 -20.40 -22.91
N TYR A 145 4.30 -20.83 -21.68
CA TYR A 145 3.68 -22.12 -21.41
C TYR A 145 2.20 -21.92 -21.03
N PHE A 146 1.28 -22.65 -21.64
CA PHE A 146 -0.13 -22.60 -21.26
C PHE A 146 -0.80 -23.96 -21.36
N HIS A 147 -1.94 -24.08 -20.67
CA HIS A 147 -2.73 -25.30 -20.62
C HIS A 147 -4.06 -25.10 -21.35
N HIS A 148 -4.43 -26.04 -22.22
CA HIS A 148 -5.70 -25.99 -22.94
C HIS A 148 -6.19 -27.41 -23.28
N CYS A 149 -7.48 -27.70 -23.08
CA CYS A 149 -8.09 -29.01 -23.37
C CYS A 149 -7.26 -30.22 -22.87
N SER A 150 -6.83 -30.18 -21.61
CA SER A 150 -6.03 -31.26 -20.98
C SER A 150 -4.68 -31.53 -21.63
N ARG A 151 -4.14 -30.56 -22.37
CA ARG A 151 -2.81 -30.60 -22.98
C ARG A 151 -2.01 -29.36 -22.63
N ASN A 152 -0.70 -29.55 -22.53
CA ASN A 152 0.25 -28.49 -22.25
C ASN A 152 0.91 -28.03 -23.55
N TYR A 153 1.05 -26.72 -23.69
CA TYR A 153 1.59 -26.08 -24.88
C TYR A 153 2.76 -25.21 -24.48
N LEU A 154 3.86 -25.34 -25.23
CA LEU A 154 4.94 -24.38 -25.25
C LEU A 154 4.89 -23.66 -26.59
N VAL A 155 4.81 -22.33 -26.54
CA VAL A 155 4.91 -21.47 -27.72
C VAL A 155 6.17 -20.63 -27.58
N ALA A 156 6.99 -20.62 -28.62
CA ALA A 156 8.15 -19.75 -28.75
C ALA A 156 7.95 -18.84 -29.96
N VAL A 157 8.21 -17.55 -29.78
CA VAL A 157 8.06 -16.53 -30.81
C VAL A 157 9.35 -15.72 -30.91
N ASP A 158 9.86 -15.55 -32.13
CA ASP A 158 10.91 -14.59 -32.43
C ASP A 158 10.33 -13.17 -32.50
N ARG A 159 10.87 -12.25 -31.70
CA ARG A 159 10.37 -10.87 -31.61
C ARG A 159 10.70 -10.00 -32.82
N TYR A 160 11.65 -10.42 -33.66
CA TYR A 160 12.01 -9.66 -34.87
C TYR A 160 11.07 -10.02 -36.03
N SER A 161 11.00 -11.31 -36.36
CA SER A 161 10.27 -11.82 -37.53
C SER A 161 8.83 -12.23 -37.23
N ASN A 162 8.42 -12.28 -35.96
CA ASN A 162 7.17 -12.91 -35.50
C ASN A 162 7.06 -14.39 -35.90
N HIS A 163 8.19 -15.05 -36.17
CA HIS A 163 8.20 -16.49 -36.42
C HIS A 163 7.78 -17.24 -35.15
N CYS A 164 6.69 -18.00 -35.24
CA CYS A 164 6.05 -18.66 -34.12
C CYS A 164 6.11 -20.19 -34.27
N THR A 165 6.65 -20.87 -33.27
CA THR A 165 6.72 -22.33 -33.19
C THR A 165 5.96 -22.81 -31.96
N SER A 166 5.09 -23.81 -32.13
CA SER A 166 4.35 -24.44 -31.03
C SER A 166 4.66 -25.93 -30.92
N SER A 167 4.61 -26.47 -29.70
CA SER A 167 4.92 -27.88 -29.40
C SER A 167 3.87 -28.90 -29.92
N VAL A 168 2.93 -28.50 -30.78
CA VAL A 168 1.84 -29.36 -31.30
C VAL A 168 2.36 -30.51 -32.18
N ALA A 169 3.54 -30.37 -32.79
CA ALA A 169 4.07 -31.35 -33.74
C ALA A 169 4.70 -32.61 -33.11
N PHE A 170 4.95 -32.65 -31.79
CA PHE A 170 5.65 -33.78 -31.14
C PHE A 170 5.10 -34.08 -29.75
N THR A 171 3.95 -34.75 -29.68
CA THR A 171 3.31 -35.14 -28.40
C THR A 171 4.13 -36.13 -27.58
N HIS A 172 5.02 -36.93 -28.20
CA HIS A 172 5.89 -37.89 -27.50
C HIS A 172 7.22 -37.28 -27.01
N SER A 173 7.70 -36.20 -27.65
CA SER A 173 8.95 -35.52 -27.25
C SER A 173 8.80 -34.65 -26.00
N ASN A 174 7.56 -34.34 -25.59
CA ASN A 174 7.31 -33.48 -24.44
C ASN A 174 7.67 -34.16 -23.11
N CYS A 175 7.59 -35.49 -22.98
CA CYS A 175 7.99 -36.16 -21.73
C CYS A 175 9.51 -36.14 -21.53
N GLY A 176 10.28 -36.52 -22.56
CA GLY A 176 11.74 -36.49 -22.52
C GLY A 176 12.32 -35.07 -22.43
N ALA A 177 11.73 -34.11 -23.15
CA ALA A 177 12.12 -32.71 -23.07
C ALA A 177 11.75 -32.07 -21.71
N GLU A 178 10.61 -32.42 -21.11
CA GLU A 178 10.22 -31.97 -19.78
C GLU A 178 11.18 -32.52 -18.70
N VAL A 179 11.54 -33.81 -18.78
CA VAL A 179 12.54 -34.41 -17.89
C VAL A 179 13.89 -33.72 -18.05
N GLY A 180 14.34 -33.49 -19.29
CA GLY A 180 15.58 -32.76 -19.57
C GLY A 180 15.58 -31.34 -19.01
N VAL A 181 14.48 -30.59 -19.17
CA VAL A 181 14.33 -29.23 -18.62
C VAL A 181 14.31 -29.25 -17.08
N LYS A 182 13.62 -30.21 -16.47
CA LYS A 182 13.61 -30.38 -15.01
C LYS A 182 15.00 -30.70 -14.47
N ILE A 183 15.74 -31.58 -15.13
CA ILE A 183 17.11 -31.93 -14.75
C ILE A 183 18.04 -30.72 -14.90
N VAL A 184 17.97 -29.99 -16.02
CA VAL A 184 18.82 -28.79 -16.22
C VAL A 184 18.52 -27.71 -15.17
N LYS A 185 17.26 -27.52 -14.78
CA LYS A 185 16.91 -26.60 -13.69
C LYS A 185 17.52 -27.04 -12.36
N LEU A 186 17.43 -28.32 -12.02
CA LEU A 186 18.06 -28.86 -10.81
C LEU A 186 19.59 -28.69 -10.84
N LEU A 187 20.22 -28.98 -11.98
CA LEU A 187 21.66 -28.78 -12.15
C LEU A 187 22.05 -27.31 -12.01
N ILE A 188 21.23 -26.36 -12.48
CA ILE A 188 21.50 -24.94 -12.24
C ILE A 188 21.39 -24.65 -10.73
N THR A 189 20.31 -25.08 -10.08
CA THR A 189 20.09 -24.84 -8.63
C THR A 189 21.20 -25.44 -7.75
N ASP A 190 21.64 -26.68 -8.00
CA ASP A 190 22.68 -27.36 -7.20
C ASP A 190 24.10 -26.80 -7.42
N ASN A 191 24.28 -26.01 -8.47
CA ASN A 191 25.55 -25.39 -8.84
C ASN A 191 25.53 -23.86 -8.67
N THR A 192 24.45 -23.30 -8.15
CA THR A 192 24.38 -21.91 -7.69
C THR A 192 24.60 -21.89 -6.18
N ASP A 193 25.55 -21.07 -5.73
CA ASP A 193 25.82 -20.92 -4.30
C ASP A 193 24.82 -19.93 -3.69
N THR A 194 24.02 -20.38 -2.72
CA THR A 194 23.00 -19.55 -2.06
C THR A 194 23.62 -18.56 -1.06
N ASP A 195 24.88 -18.75 -0.67
CA ASP A 195 25.53 -17.96 0.38
C ASP A 195 26.36 -16.79 -0.19
N THR A 196 26.70 -16.81 -1.49
CA THR A 196 27.45 -15.73 -2.15
C THR A 196 26.86 -15.35 -3.52
N GLU A 197 26.15 -14.20 -3.56
CA GLU A 197 25.72 -13.48 -4.77
C GLU A 197 24.99 -14.28 -5.87
N ASP A 198 24.26 -15.36 -5.51
CA ASP A 198 23.39 -16.13 -6.43
C ASP A 198 24.11 -16.49 -7.76
N ARG A 199 25.42 -16.77 -7.65
CA ARG A 199 26.32 -16.88 -8.81
C ARG A 199 26.54 -18.34 -9.17
N LEU A 200 26.25 -18.69 -10.42
CA LEU A 200 26.44 -20.04 -10.95
C LEU A 200 27.94 -20.40 -11.05
N ASP A 201 28.36 -21.51 -10.44
CA ASP A 201 29.68 -22.08 -10.65
C ASP A 201 29.71 -22.82 -12.00
N ASN A 202 30.22 -22.12 -13.02
CA ASN A 202 30.30 -22.62 -14.38
C ASN A 202 31.11 -23.92 -14.53
N ASN A 203 32.17 -24.12 -13.75
CA ASN A 203 33.00 -25.33 -13.86
C ASN A 203 32.27 -26.53 -13.27
N LYS A 204 31.63 -26.34 -12.10
CA LYS A 204 30.84 -27.38 -11.42
C LYS A 204 29.61 -27.74 -12.26
N PHE A 205 28.91 -26.74 -12.79
CA PHE A 205 27.78 -26.91 -13.69
C PHE A 205 28.17 -27.65 -14.99
N GLN A 206 29.26 -27.23 -15.66
CA GLN A 206 29.73 -27.91 -16.87
C GLN A 206 30.05 -29.38 -16.61
N ARG A 207 30.72 -29.70 -15.50
CA ARG A 207 31.02 -31.08 -15.11
C ARG A 207 29.74 -31.89 -14.89
N ALA A 208 28.75 -31.32 -14.20
CA ALA A 208 27.47 -31.98 -13.95
C ALA A 208 26.66 -32.21 -15.25
N MET A 209 26.69 -31.24 -16.17
CA MET A 209 26.10 -31.38 -17.50
C MET A 209 26.77 -32.49 -18.29
N PHE A 210 28.11 -32.57 -18.29
CA PHE A 210 28.84 -33.66 -18.95
C PHE A 210 28.52 -35.02 -18.34
N GLN A 211 28.36 -35.11 -17.02
CA GLN A 211 27.95 -36.36 -16.38
C GLN A 211 26.55 -36.78 -16.80
N TYR A 212 25.58 -35.86 -16.77
CA TYR A 212 24.21 -36.15 -17.20
C TYR A 212 24.15 -36.62 -18.65
N CYS A 213 24.79 -35.91 -19.57
CA CYS A 213 24.78 -36.27 -20.99
C CYS A 213 25.39 -37.64 -21.30
N ASN A 214 26.32 -38.11 -20.45
CA ASN A 214 27.03 -39.37 -20.63
C ASN A 214 26.56 -40.50 -19.71
N THR A 215 25.57 -40.27 -18.84
CA THR A 215 25.01 -41.30 -17.97
C THR A 215 23.90 -42.03 -18.72
N PRO A 216 24.03 -43.35 -18.98
CA PRO A 216 22.97 -44.12 -19.62
C PRO A 216 21.76 -44.22 -18.71
N ASP A 217 20.58 -44.01 -19.29
CA ASP A 217 19.33 -44.24 -18.60
C ASP A 217 19.14 -45.75 -18.34
N PRO A 218 18.70 -46.15 -17.13
CA PRO A 218 18.65 -47.57 -16.73
C PRO A 218 17.62 -48.39 -17.51
N ASP A 219 16.57 -47.76 -18.05
CA ASP A 219 15.51 -48.44 -18.79
C ASP A 219 15.85 -48.59 -20.28
N THR A 220 16.53 -47.59 -20.84
CA THR A 220 16.86 -47.55 -22.28
C THR A 220 18.30 -47.95 -22.59
N HIS A 221 19.19 -47.98 -21.59
CA HIS A 221 20.63 -48.18 -21.72
C HIS A 221 21.35 -47.20 -22.67
N LEU A 222 20.69 -46.10 -23.04
CA LEU A 222 21.22 -45.05 -23.88
C LEU A 222 21.42 -43.79 -23.04
N SER A 223 22.51 -43.07 -23.27
CA SER A 223 22.72 -41.76 -22.65
C SER A 223 22.10 -40.65 -23.49
N PRO A 224 21.79 -39.48 -22.92
CA PRO A 224 21.24 -38.36 -23.69
C PRO A 224 22.10 -37.96 -24.91
N ALA A 225 23.43 -38.14 -24.84
CA ALA A 225 24.33 -37.87 -25.96
C ALA A 225 24.23 -38.90 -27.10
N MET A 226 23.67 -40.09 -26.84
CA MET A 226 23.52 -41.18 -27.81
C MET A 226 22.17 -41.17 -28.54
N CYS A 227 21.22 -40.34 -28.10
CA CYS A 227 19.84 -40.33 -28.60
C CYS A 227 19.59 -39.38 -29.79
N ASN A 228 20.62 -39.03 -30.57
CA ASN A 228 20.52 -38.15 -31.74
C ASN A 228 20.09 -38.89 -33.03
#